data_AF-A0A7X9EIJ2-F1
#
_entry.id   AF-A0A7X9EIJ2-F1
#
_cell.length_a   1.000
_cell.length_b   1.000
_cell.length_c   1.000
_cell.angle_alpha   90.00
_cell.angle_beta   90.00
_cell.angle_gamma   90.00
#
_symmetry.space_group_name_H-M   'P 1'
#
loop_
_entity.id
_entity.type
_entity.pdbx_description
1 polymer ?
#
loop_
_entity_poly.entity_id
_entity_poly.type
_entity_poly.pdbx_seq_one_letter_code
_entity_poly.pdbx_strand_id
1 'polypeptide(L)'
;MIDKKILYTLLTFTAIITVAYLIIFLLSPFLGAIVWACVLSMTAYPLHKKLLKFFKGRKNIAAFFSTAIVFLIIAVPFFLLAIVFTGQALEVLSNLEDSINKGNLPILQQIQSHPTISNIIEKAKPYLGKEDIHAIGVALLKGIWNIFAFTSKKFALNLFSSFFQFFMTILLLFFSFRDGETIIKTFWEIVPLKESDVQKIED
;
A
#
# COMPACT_ATOMS: atom_id res chain seq x y z
N MET A 1 27.41 -3.33 -48.58
CA MET A 1 28.21 -3.00 -47.39
C MET A 1 27.30 -2.20 -46.46
N ILE A 2 26.89 -2.77 -45.32
CA ILE A 2 26.12 -2.03 -44.32
C ILE A 2 27.05 -0.96 -43.73
N ASP A 3 26.62 0.29 -43.80
CA ASP A 3 27.40 1.42 -43.35
C ASP A 3 27.68 1.30 -41.84
N LYS A 4 28.95 1.36 -41.43
CA LYS A 4 29.34 1.24 -40.00
C LYS A 4 28.58 2.25 -39.14
N LYS A 5 28.22 3.41 -39.69
CA LYS A 5 27.40 4.43 -39.04
C LYS A 5 26.00 3.92 -38.67
N ILE A 6 25.33 3.18 -39.56
CA ILE A 6 24.00 2.61 -39.30
C ILE A 6 24.07 1.58 -38.18
N LEU A 7 25.13 0.77 -38.15
CA LEU A 7 25.36 -0.20 -37.08
C LEU A 7 25.53 0.49 -35.70
N TYR A 8 26.34 1.57 -35.62
CA TYR A 8 26.52 2.32 -34.38
C TYR A 8 25.24 3.04 -33.92
N THR A 9 24.45 3.60 -34.84
CA THR A 9 23.17 4.23 -34.51
C THR A 9 22.16 3.20 -33.99
N LEU A 10 22.06 2.02 -34.60
CA LEU A 10 21.20 0.94 -34.10
C LEU A 10 21.64 0.42 -32.73
N LEU A 11 22.95 0.26 -32.52
CA LEU A 11 23.51 -0.20 -31.25
C LEU A 11 23.22 0.80 -30.12
N THR A 12 23.45 2.09 -30.36
CA THR A 12 23.18 3.15 -29.37
C THR A 12 21.71 3.27 -29.05
N PHE A 13 20.82 3.21 -30.05
CA PHE A 13 19.37 3.26 -29.82
C PHE A 13 18.87 2.06 -29.01
N THR A 14 19.36 0.86 -29.35
CA THR A 14 19.05 -0.37 -28.59
C THR A 14 19.57 -0.29 -27.16
N ALA A 15 20.77 0.25 -26.96
CA ALA A 15 21.33 0.46 -25.63
C ALA A 15 20.49 1.45 -24.81
N ILE A 16 20.06 2.57 -25.39
CA ILE A 16 19.20 3.56 -24.72
C ILE A 16 17.87 2.93 -24.31
N ILE A 17 17.21 2.20 -25.21
CA ILE A 17 15.95 1.51 -24.90
C ILE A 17 16.14 0.50 -23.77
N THR A 18 17.23 -0.26 -23.82
CA THR A 18 17.54 -1.26 -22.79
C THR A 18 17.76 -0.59 -21.44
N VAL A 19 18.55 0.49 -21.39
CA VAL A 19 18.79 1.26 -20.16
C VAL A 19 17.49 1.87 -19.64
N ALA A 20 16.66 2.46 -20.51
CA ALA A 20 15.36 3.02 -20.12
C ALA A 20 14.43 1.93 -19.55
N TYR A 21 14.39 0.75 -20.18
CA TYR A 21 13.62 -0.40 -19.68
C TYR A 21 14.13 -0.86 -18.30
N LEU A 22 15.45 -0.97 -18.11
CA LEU A 22 16.04 -1.31 -16.82
C LEU A 22 15.70 -0.29 -15.74
N ILE A 23 15.71 1.00 -16.06
CA ILE A 23 15.32 2.07 -15.15
C ILE A 23 13.86 1.90 -14.75
N ILE A 24 12.94 1.70 -15.69
CA ILE A 24 11.51 1.50 -15.40
C ILE A 24 11.29 0.25 -14.56
N PHE A 25 12.00 -0.85 -14.86
CA PHE A 25 11.94 -2.08 -14.09
C PHE A 25 12.41 -1.88 -12.64
N LEU A 26 13.48 -1.11 -12.44
CA LEU A 26 14.01 -0.78 -11.12
C LEU A 26 13.09 0.19 -10.35
N LEU A 27 12.40 1.08 -11.06
CA LEU A 27 11.42 2.01 -10.49
C LEU A 27 10.05 1.37 -10.22
N SER A 28 9.73 0.23 -10.86
CA SER A 28 8.45 -0.49 -10.70
C SER A 28 7.96 -0.62 -9.24
N PRO A 29 8.78 -1.08 -8.27
CA PRO A 29 8.33 -1.18 -6.87
C PRO A 29 8.05 0.18 -6.20
N PHE A 30 8.58 1.28 -6.75
CA PHE A 30 8.41 2.63 -6.20
C PHE A 30 7.27 3.41 -6.84
N LEU A 31 6.68 2.92 -7.94
CA LEU A 31 5.60 3.62 -8.65
C LEU A 31 4.42 3.93 -7.74
N GLY A 32 4.04 2.98 -6.88
CA GLY A 32 2.98 3.22 -5.89
C GLY A 32 3.33 4.38 -4.95
N ALA A 33 4.57 4.46 -4.47
CA ALA A 33 5.03 5.55 -3.62
C ALA A 33 5.04 6.91 -4.35
N ILE A 34 5.46 6.93 -5.62
CA ILE A 34 5.46 8.12 -6.47
C ILE A 34 4.02 8.64 -6.66
N VAL A 35 3.09 7.75 -7.01
CA VAL A 35 1.68 8.12 -7.23
C VAL A 35 1.08 8.70 -5.94
N TRP A 36 1.25 8.03 -4.81
CA TRP A 36 0.73 8.53 -3.53
C TRP A 36 1.39 9.84 -3.11
N ALA A 37 2.70 10.00 -3.31
CA ALA A 37 3.38 11.27 -3.05
C ALA A 37 2.84 12.41 -3.92
N CYS A 38 2.57 12.16 -5.21
CA CYS A 38 1.94 13.12 -6.11
C CYS A 38 0.54 13.51 -5.62
N VAL A 39 -0.33 12.54 -5.33
CA VAL A 39 -1.70 12.79 -4.85
C VAL A 39 -1.70 13.59 -3.54
N LEU A 40 -0.86 13.20 -2.58
CA LEU A 40 -0.73 13.89 -1.30
C LEU A 40 -0.15 15.29 -1.48
N SER A 41 0.85 15.46 -2.33
CA SER A 41 1.44 16.78 -2.58
C SER A 41 0.45 17.73 -3.23
N MET A 42 -0.36 17.27 -4.19
CA MET A 42 -1.42 18.06 -4.80
C MET A 42 -2.49 18.44 -3.78
N THR A 43 -2.95 17.49 -2.98
CA THR A 43 -4.02 17.70 -1.99
C THR A 43 -3.57 18.64 -0.87
N ALA A 44 -2.33 18.50 -0.40
CA ALA A 44 -1.77 19.31 0.68
C ALA A 44 -0.93 20.51 0.20
N TYR A 45 -0.92 20.79 -1.11
CA TYR A 45 -0.29 21.99 -1.68
C TYR A 45 -0.78 23.31 -1.04
N PRO A 46 -2.09 23.55 -0.81
CA PRO A 46 -2.54 24.79 -0.16
C PRO A 46 -2.01 24.94 1.27
N LEU A 47 -1.87 23.83 2.00
CA LEU A 47 -1.26 23.82 3.32
C LEU A 47 0.24 24.16 3.22
N HIS A 48 0.96 23.53 2.28
CA HIS A 48 2.37 23.80 2.04
C HIS A 48 2.63 25.27 1.70
N LYS A 49 1.81 25.89 0.85
CA LYS A 49 1.94 27.31 0.48
C LYS A 49 1.76 28.25 1.67
N LYS A 50 0.86 27.93 2.61
CA LYS A 50 0.69 28.70 3.86
C LYS A 50 1.94 28.58 4.74
N LEU A 51 2.49 27.37 4.89
CA LEU A 51 3.73 27.13 5.64
C LEU A 51 4.94 27.81 5.00
N LEU A 52 5.04 27.80 3.66
CA LEU A 52 6.12 28.46 2.94
C LEU A 52 6.12 29.98 3.19
N LYS A 53 4.94 30.61 3.21
CA LYS A 53 4.80 32.03 3.59
C LYS A 53 5.19 32.26 5.05
N PHE A 54 4.73 31.39 5.96
CA PHE A 54 5.03 31.48 7.39
C PHE A 54 6.55 31.40 7.66
N PHE A 55 7.25 30.48 6.99
CA PHE A 55 8.71 30.32 7.11
C PHE A 55 9.52 31.28 6.21
N LYS A 56 8.92 32.38 5.73
CA LYS A 56 9.60 33.43 4.93
C LYS A 56 10.29 32.87 3.68
N GLY A 57 9.68 31.88 3.01
CA GLY A 57 10.20 31.30 1.77
C GLY A 57 11.29 30.23 1.95
N ARG A 58 11.61 29.81 3.19
CA ARG A 58 12.59 28.74 3.45
C ARG A 58 12.03 27.36 3.07
N LYS A 59 12.24 26.97 1.80
CA LYS A 59 11.71 25.75 1.17
C LYS A 59 11.91 24.47 2.00
N ASN A 60 13.13 24.23 2.51
CA ASN A 60 13.45 23.01 3.25
C ASN A 60 12.64 22.87 4.56
N ILE A 61 12.50 23.96 5.31
CA ILE A 61 11.77 23.96 6.58
C ILE A 61 10.27 23.82 6.31
N ALA A 62 9.75 24.59 5.34
CA ALA A 62 8.35 24.49 4.96
C ALA A 62 7.98 23.08 4.47
N ALA A 63 8.82 22.46 3.65
CA ALA A 63 8.62 21.09 3.15
C ALA A 63 8.65 20.07 4.30
N PHE A 64 9.63 20.16 5.21
CA PHE A 64 9.73 19.27 6.37
C PHE A 64 8.47 19.32 7.24
N PHE A 65 8.02 20.51 7.63
CA PHE A 65 6.81 20.66 8.44
C PHE A 65 5.54 20.25 7.68
N SER A 66 5.45 20.55 6.39
CA SER A 66 4.29 20.13 5.57
C SER A 66 4.19 18.61 5.52
N THR A 67 5.30 17.93 5.21
CA THR A 67 5.37 16.47 5.19
C THR A 67 5.08 15.88 6.57
N ALA A 68 5.65 16.46 7.64
CA ALA A 68 5.40 15.99 9.00
C ALA A 68 3.93 16.10 9.41
N ILE A 69 3.26 17.22 9.09
CA ILE A 69 1.84 17.42 9.38
C ILE A 69 0.99 16.41 8.60
N VAL A 70 1.24 16.26 7.30
CA VAL A 70 0.51 15.27 6.47
C VAL A 70 0.71 13.85 6.99
N PHE A 71 1.95 13.51 7.37
CA PHE A 71 2.28 12.23 7.98
C PHE A 71 1.53 12.01 9.31
N LEU A 72 1.54 12.98 10.21
CA LEU A 72 0.84 12.90 11.49
C LEU A 72 -0.68 12.72 11.31
N ILE A 73 -1.28 13.43 10.37
CA ILE A 73 -2.74 13.40 10.15
C ILE A 73 -3.20 12.08 9.52
N ILE A 74 -2.40 11.50 8.61
CA ILE A 74 -2.85 10.34 7.82
C ILE A 74 -2.25 9.03 8.37
N ALA A 75 -0.95 9.02 8.61
CA ALA A 75 -0.23 7.79 8.91
C ALA A 75 -0.46 7.33 10.34
N VAL A 76 -0.38 8.24 11.31
CA VAL A 76 -0.53 7.89 12.73
C VAL A 76 -1.88 7.23 13.01
N PRO A 77 -3.05 7.79 12.62
CA PRO A 77 -4.31 7.11 12.87
C PRO A 77 -4.39 5.77 12.13
N PHE A 78 -3.84 5.69 10.91
CA PHE A 78 -3.82 4.44 10.16
C PHE A 78 -3.00 3.34 10.85
N PHE A 79 -1.78 3.65 11.30
CA PHE A 79 -0.93 2.70 12.02
C PHE A 79 -1.52 2.31 13.38
N LEU A 80 -2.11 3.26 14.12
CA LEU A 80 -2.79 2.96 15.37
C LEU A 80 -3.95 1.99 15.16
N LEU A 81 -4.81 2.25 14.17
CA LEU A 81 -5.90 1.34 13.82
C LEU A 81 -5.36 -0.04 13.41
N ALA A 82 -4.30 -0.10 12.61
CA ALA A 82 -3.69 -1.35 12.19
C ALA A 82 -3.11 -2.16 13.37
N ILE A 83 -2.42 -1.50 14.31
CA ILE A 83 -1.87 -2.14 15.51
C ILE A 83 -3.00 -2.67 16.39
N VAL A 84 -4.02 -1.85 16.68
CA VAL A 84 -5.17 -2.25 17.51
C VAL A 84 -5.91 -3.43 16.88
N PHE A 85 -6.19 -3.36 15.58
CA PHE A 85 -6.88 -4.42 14.86
C PHE A 85 -6.08 -5.72 14.83
N THR A 86 -4.76 -5.63 14.60
CA THR A 86 -3.87 -6.80 14.59
C THR A 86 -3.78 -7.43 15.98
N GLY A 87 -3.66 -6.63 17.04
CA GLY A 87 -3.66 -7.12 18.42
C GLY A 87 -4.93 -7.89 18.76
N GLN A 88 -6.10 -7.34 18.45
CA GLN A 88 -7.39 -8.01 18.65
C GLN A 88 -7.50 -9.31 17.83
N ALA A 89 -7.07 -9.29 16.57
CA ALA A 89 -7.11 -10.47 15.72
C ALA A 89 -6.21 -11.60 16.24
N LEU A 90 -5.00 -11.27 16.73
CA LEU A 90 -4.06 -12.23 17.30
C LEU A 90 -4.57 -12.82 18.62
N GLU A 91 -5.18 -12.00 19.47
CA GLU A 91 -5.76 -12.44 20.75
C GLU A 91 -6.89 -13.46 20.52
N VAL A 92 -7.84 -13.14 19.63
CA VAL A 92 -8.91 -14.07 19.24
C VAL A 92 -8.35 -15.37 18.70
N LEU A 93 -7.28 -15.31 17.89
CA LEU A 93 -6.60 -16.50 17.38
C LEU A 93 -6.00 -17.32 18.52
N SER A 94 -5.18 -16.72 19.38
CA SER A 94 -4.52 -17.44 20.49
C SER A 94 -5.53 -18.16 21.39
N ASN A 95 -6.67 -17.53 21.67
CA ASN A 95 -7.77 -18.12 22.42
C ASN A 95 -8.42 -19.31 21.68
N LEU A 96 -8.48 -19.27 20.34
CA LEU A 96 -8.93 -20.39 19.51
C LEU A 96 -7.95 -21.57 19.56
N GLU A 97 -6.63 -21.34 19.46
CA GLU A 97 -5.63 -22.42 19.56
C GLU A 97 -5.67 -23.11 20.91
N ASP A 98 -5.72 -22.34 21.99
CA ASP A 98 -5.86 -22.87 23.35
C ASP A 98 -7.12 -23.72 23.51
N SER A 99 -8.23 -23.26 22.93
CA SER A 99 -9.51 -23.97 22.98
C SER A 99 -9.52 -25.25 22.12
N ILE A 100 -8.84 -25.25 20.97
CA ILE A 100 -8.66 -26.44 20.12
C ILE A 100 -7.79 -27.47 20.85
N ASN A 101 -6.69 -27.05 21.47
CA ASN A 101 -5.76 -27.94 22.17
C ASN A 101 -6.37 -28.55 23.45
N LYS A 102 -7.23 -27.80 24.14
CA LYS A 102 -7.95 -28.27 25.34
C LYS A 102 -9.19 -29.11 25.02
N GLY A 103 -9.54 -29.27 23.73
CA GLY A 103 -10.73 -30.03 23.29
C GLY A 103 -12.08 -29.42 23.71
N ASN A 104 -12.06 -28.21 24.30
CA ASN A 104 -13.25 -27.50 24.72
C ASN A 104 -13.35 -26.23 23.87
N LEU A 105 -14.24 -26.26 22.88
CA LEU A 105 -14.45 -25.17 21.94
C LEU A 105 -15.71 -24.39 22.32
N PRO A 106 -15.62 -23.40 23.22
CA PRO A 106 -16.76 -22.58 23.61
C PRO A 106 -17.37 -21.86 22.40
N ILE A 107 -16.57 -21.52 21.38
CA ILE A 107 -17.04 -20.94 20.11
C ILE A 107 -17.95 -21.91 19.35
N LEU A 108 -17.64 -23.22 19.30
CA LEU A 108 -18.53 -24.19 18.66
C LEU A 108 -19.83 -24.36 19.45
N GLN A 109 -19.76 -24.33 20.79
CA GLN A 109 -20.94 -24.40 21.66
C GLN A 109 -21.82 -23.14 21.54
N GLN A 110 -21.22 -21.96 21.46
CA GLN A 110 -21.92 -20.68 21.24
C GLN A 110 -22.59 -20.63 19.87
N ILE A 111 -21.89 -21.05 18.82
CA ILE A 111 -22.44 -21.13 17.45
C ILE A 111 -23.59 -22.14 17.38
N GLN A 112 -23.47 -23.30 18.04
CA GLN A 112 -24.54 -24.29 18.11
C GLN A 112 -25.75 -23.83 18.94
N SER A 113 -25.54 -23.00 19.97
CA SER A 113 -26.62 -22.44 20.80
C SER A 113 -27.43 -21.33 20.12
N HIS A 114 -26.98 -20.81 18.98
CA HIS A 114 -27.69 -19.76 18.26
C HIS A 114 -28.91 -20.36 17.51
N PRO A 115 -30.14 -19.88 17.77
CA PRO A 115 -31.38 -20.53 17.31
C PRO A 115 -31.52 -20.62 15.79
N THR A 116 -30.91 -19.69 15.05
CA THR A 116 -30.86 -19.73 13.58
C THR A 116 -29.93 -20.83 13.06
N ILE A 117 -28.83 -21.09 13.77
CA ILE A 117 -27.80 -22.03 13.34
C ILE A 117 -28.17 -23.45 13.75
N SER A 118 -28.76 -23.64 14.94
CA SER A 118 -29.23 -24.97 15.39
C SER A 118 -30.29 -25.55 14.46
N ASN A 119 -31.24 -24.74 13.97
CA ASN A 119 -32.26 -25.16 13.00
C ASN A 119 -31.69 -25.58 11.65
N ILE A 120 -30.58 -24.95 11.22
CA ILE A 120 -29.87 -25.32 9.98
C ILE A 120 -29.12 -26.64 10.18
N ILE A 121 -28.47 -26.80 11.33
CA ILE A 121 -27.73 -28.01 11.70
C ILE A 121 -28.68 -29.22 11.84
N GLU A 122 -29.85 -29.05 12.47
CA GLU A 122 -30.84 -30.12 12.60
C GLU A 122 -31.43 -30.55 11.25
N LYS A 123 -31.66 -29.60 10.34
CA LYS A 123 -32.11 -29.91 8.96
C LYS A 123 -31.02 -30.56 8.11
N ALA A 124 -29.75 -30.32 8.41
CA ALA A 124 -28.61 -30.91 7.71
C ALA A 124 -28.17 -32.28 8.29
N LYS A 125 -28.53 -32.58 9.54
CA LYS A 125 -28.24 -33.84 10.25
C LYS A 125 -28.57 -35.13 9.46
N PRO A 126 -29.68 -35.21 8.69
CA PRO A 126 -29.99 -36.39 7.88
C PRO A 126 -29.03 -36.62 6.70
N TYR A 127 -28.34 -35.56 6.25
CA TYR A 127 -27.44 -35.57 5.10
C TYR A 127 -25.96 -35.67 5.50
N LEU A 128 -25.62 -35.41 6.77
CA LEU A 128 -24.24 -35.31 7.26
C LEU A 128 -23.64 -36.64 7.77
N GLY A 129 -24.42 -37.73 7.82
CA GLY A 129 -23.92 -39.02 8.33
C GLY A 129 -23.55 -38.99 9.82
N LYS A 130 -23.04 -40.11 10.36
CA LYS A 130 -22.61 -40.24 11.77
C LYS A 130 -21.31 -39.49 12.11
N GLU A 131 -20.89 -38.53 11.28
CA GLU A 131 -19.74 -37.71 11.62
C GLU A 131 -20.12 -36.69 12.68
N ASP A 132 -19.30 -36.64 13.74
CA ASP A 132 -19.51 -35.74 14.85
C ASP A 132 -19.36 -34.30 14.35
N ILE A 133 -20.43 -33.51 14.42
CA ILE A 133 -20.42 -32.09 13.99
C ILE A 133 -19.29 -31.31 14.70
N HIS A 134 -18.93 -31.77 15.89
CA HIS A 134 -17.77 -31.29 16.63
C HIS A 134 -16.44 -31.52 15.89
N ALA A 135 -16.22 -32.71 15.31
CA ALA A 135 -15.01 -33.04 14.56
C ALA A 135 -14.87 -32.21 13.28
N ILE A 136 -15.99 -31.97 12.57
CA ILE A 136 -16.02 -31.07 11.39
C ILE A 136 -15.67 -29.64 11.81
N GLY A 137 -16.25 -29.16 12.92
CA GLY A 137 -15.92 -27.84 13.47
C GLY A 137 -14.44 -27.69 13.84
N VAL A 138 -13.85 -28.70 14.51
CA VAL A 138 -12.43 -28.74 14.85
C VAL A 138 -11.56 -28.73 13.59
N ALA A 139 -11.92 -29.51 12.56
CA ALA A 139 -11.19 -29.57 11.30
C ALA A 139 -11.23 -28.23 10.54
N LEU A 140 -12.38 -27.55 10.51
CA LEU A 140 -12.54 -26.22 9.91
C LEU A 140 -11.69 -25.17 10.66
N LEU A 141 -11.75 -25.15 11.99
CA LEU A 141 -10.95 -24.22 12.78
C LEU A 141 -9.44 -24.46 12.61
N LYS A 142 -8.99 -25.71 12.56
CA LYS A 142 -7.60 -26.07 12.24
C LYS A 142 -7.20 -25.62 10.83
N GLY A 143 -8.09 -25.75 9.85
CA GLY A 143 -7.88 -25.25 8.48
C GLY A 143 -7.69 -23.73 8.44
N ILE A 144 -8.56 -22.99 9.14
CA ILE A 144 -8.45 -21.53 9.29
C ILE A 144 -7.12 -21.16 9.97
N TRP A 145 -6.75 -21.87 11.04
CA TRP A 145 -5.47 -21.68 11.73
C TRP A 145 -4.25 -21.88 10.83
N ASN A 146 -4.20 -22.95 10.04
CA ASN A 146 -3.10 -23.20 9.12
C ASN A 146 -2.98 -22.13 8.02
N ILE A 147 -4.11 -21.67 7.49
CA ILE A 147 -4.16 -20.56 6.53
C ILE A 147 -3.62 -19.28 7.19
N PHE A 148 -4.01 -19.00 8.44
CA PHE A 148 -3.51 -17.85 9.19
C PHE A 148 -2.02 -17.95 9.53
N ALA A 149 -1.52 -19.09 9.99
CA ALA A 149 -0.10 -19.29 10.28
C ALA A 149 0.77 -19.06 9.03
N PHE A 150 0.34 -19.57 7.88
CA PHE A 150 0.99 -19.29 6.60
C PHE A 150 0.87 -17.82 6.19
N THR A 151 -0.30 -17.22 6.41
CA THR A 151 -0.57 -15.79 6.16
C THR A 151 0.27 -14.91 7.08
N SER A 152 0.61 -15.33 8.29
CA SER A 152 1.38 -14.54 9.26
C SER A 152 2.77 -14.20 8.74
N LYS A 153 3.45 -15.15 8.08
CA LYS A 153 4.74 -14.90 7.42
C LYS A 153 4.60 -13.93 6.23
N LYS A 154 3.57 -14.11 5.42
CA LYS A 154 3.26 -13.18 4.31
C LYS A 154 2.86 -11.80 4.81
N PHE A 155 2.17 -11.73 5.94
CA PHE A 155 1.76 -10.50 6.61
C PHE A 155 2.98 -9.74 7.11
N ALA A 156 3.95 -10.40 7.74
CA ALA A 156 5.22 -9.77 8.13
C ALA A 156 5.99 -9.21 6.91
N LEU A 157 6.08 -9.98 5.81
CA LEU A 157 6.71 -9.51 4.56
C LEU A 157 5.94 -8.34 3.93
N ASN A 158 4.60 -8.40 3.93
CA ASN A 158 3.75 -7.33 3.41
C ASN A 158 3.81 -6.08 4.29
N LEU A 159 3.93 -6.22 5.61
CA LEU A 159 4.15 -5.11 6.52
C LEU A 159 5.49 -4.44 6.21
N PHE A 160 6.57 -5.21 6.05
CA PHE A 160 7.87 -4.66 5.67
C PHE A 160 7.80 -3.91 4.33
N SER A 161 7.18 -4.52 3.31
CA SER A 161 6.98 -3.90 2.00
C SER A 161 6.14 -2.61 2.12
N SER A 162 5.05 -2.65 2.88
CA SER A 162 4.17 -1.49 3.11
C SER A 162 4.90 -0.38 3.85
N PHE A 163 5.68 -0.70 4.89
CA PHE A 163 6.51 0.26 5.61
C PHE A 163 7.54 0.92 4.69
N PHE A 164 8.21 0.13 3.86
CA PHE A 164 9.18 0.64 2.90
C PHE A 164 8.52 1.55 1.86
N GLN A 165 7.39 1.14 1.30
CA GLN A 165 6.63 1.93 0.33
C GLN A 165 6.10 3.22 0.95
N PHE A 166 5.68 3.16 2.21
CA PHE A 166 5.21 4.29 2.97
C PHE A 166 6.35 5.28 3.30
N PHE A 167 7.51 4.77 3.72
CA PHE A 167 8.73 5.56 3.91
C PHE A 167 9.16 6.26 2.61
N MET A 168 9.16 5.54 1.49
CA MET A 168 9.44 6.11 0.17
C MET A 168 8.42 7.18 -0.20
N THR A 169 7.14 6.97 0.10
CA THR A 169 6.08 7.97 -0.15
C THR A 169 6.37 9.26 0.60
N ILE A 170 6.77 9.19 1.87
CA ILE A 170 7.13 10.37 2.68
C ILE A 170 8.34 11.10 2.11
N LEU A 171 9.39 10.35 1.75
CA LEU A 171 10.58 10.94 1.14
C LEU A 171 10.21 11.66 -0.14
N LEU A 172 9.50 10.99 -1.05
CA LEU A 172 9.07 11.58 -2.31
C LEU A 172 8.14 12.76 -2.11
N LEU A 173 7.23 12.70 -1.14
CA LEU A 173 6.35 13.81 -0.76
C LEU A 173 7.16 15.03 -0.29
N PHE A 174 8.19 14.83 0.53
CA PHE A 174 9.11 15.88 0.93
C PHE A 174 9.83 16.51 -0.27
N PHE A 175 10.38 15.69 -1.19
CA PHE A 175 11.01 16.18 -2.41
C PHE A 175 10.00 16.91 -3.32
N SER A 176 8.77 16.42 -3.46
CA SER A 176 7.70 17.08 -4.21
C SER A 176 7.37 18.46 -3.63
N PHE A 177 7.31 18.63 -2.31
CA PHE A 177 7.10 19.95 -1.72
C PHE A 177 8.31 20.86 -1.85
N ARG A 178 9.53 20.33 -1.70
CA ARG A 178 10.76 21.12 -1.75
C ARG A 178 11.09 21.60 -3.17
N ASP A 179 11.04 20.68 -4.13
CA ASP A 179 11.58 20.84 -5.48
C ASP A 179 10.50 20.78 -6.56
N GLY A 180 9.23 20.53 -6.23
CA GLY A 180 8.17 20.36 -7.22
C GLY A 180 8.04 21.52 -8.20
N GLU A 181 8.17 22.76 -7.74
CA GLU A 181 8.16 23.94 -8.62
C GLU A 181 9.37 23.96 -9.57
N THR A 182 10.54 23.51 -9.12
CA THR A 182 11.74 23.44 -9.96
C THR A 182 11.60 22.31 -10.99
N ILE A 183 11.13 21.14 -10.57
CA ILE A 183 10.92 19.97 -11.44
C ILE A 183 9.92 20.30 -12.54
N ILE A 184 8.81 20.96 -12.21
CA ILE A 184 7.80 21.38 -13.20
C ILE A 184 8.38 22.40 -14.19
N LYS A 185 9.14 23.40 -13.72
CA LYS A 185 9.78 24.39 -14.60
C LYS A 185 10.74 23.74 -15.58
N THR A 186 11.66 22.89 -15.09
CA THR A 186 12.61 22.17 -15.94
C THR A 186 11.91 21.21 -16.90
N PHE A 187 10.83 20.56 -16.47
CA PHE A 187 10.02 19.72 -17.36
C PHE A 187 9.45 20.52 -18.54
N TRP A 188 8.90 21.71 -18.27
CA TRP A 188 8.39 22.60 -19.33
C TRP A 188 9.49 23.21 -20.21
N GLU A 189 10.70 23.41 -19.70
CA GLU A 189 11.85 23.90 -20.48
C GLU A 189 12.41 22.85 -21.45
N ILE A 190 12.32 21.55 -21.10
CA ILE A 190 12.82 20.45 -21.94
C ILE A 190 11.80 20.04 -22.99
N VAL A 191 10.50 20.20 -22.70
CA VAL A 191 9.46 20.01 -23.71
C VAL A 191 9.54 21.19 -24.67
N PRO A 192 9.89 20.99 -25.95
CA PRO A 192 9.86 22.06 -26.94
C PRO A 192 8.38 22.39 -27.24
N LEU A 193 7.75 23.13 -26.34
CA LEU A 193 6.45 23.73 -26.57
C LEU A 193 6.66 24.81 -27.64
N LYS A 194 6.14 24.52 -28.82
CA LYS A 194 6.01 25.49 -29.91
C LYS A 194 5.21 26.67 -29.36
N GLU A 195 5.81 27.86 -29.29
CA GLU A 195 5.16 29.10 -28.83
C GLU A 195 3.90 29.50 -29.65
N SER A 196 3.62 28.79 -30.74
CA SER A 196 2.52 29.05 -31.67
C SER A 196 1.10 28.76 -31.14
N ASP A 197 0.93 28.11 -29.98
CA ASP A 197 -0.40 27.76 -29.44
C ASP A 197 -0.84 28.63 -28.25
N VAL A 198 0.03 29.50 -27.71
CA VAL A 198 -0.29 30.35 -26.54
C VAL A 198 -1.17 31.55 -26.92
N GLN A 199 -1.07 32.04 -28.16
CA GLN A 199 -1.86 33.20 -28.63
C GLN A 199 -3.32 32.90 -28.97
N LYS A 200 -3.76 31.63 -28.97
CA LYS A 200 -5.13 31.26 -29.37
C LYS A 200 -6.09 30.99 -28.21
N ILE A 201 -5.61 31.19 -26.98
CA ILE A 201 -6.40 31.08 -25.75
C ILE A 201 -6.68 32.48 -25.15
N GLU A 202 -6.05 33.53 -25.69
CA GLU A 202 -6.23 34.93 -25.26
C GLU A 202 -7.19 35.74 -26.15
N ASP A 203 -7.74 35.13 -27.21
CA ASP A 203 -8.89 35.62 -28.02
C ASP A 203 -10.12 34.74 -27.78
#